data_AF-A0A0M4CST1-F1
#
_entry.id   AF-A0A0M4CST1-F1
#
_cell.length_a   1.000
_cell.length_b   1.000
_cell.length_c   1.000
_cell.angle_alpha   90.00
_cell.angle_beta   90.00
_cell.angle_gamma   90.00
#
_symmetry.space_group_name_H-M   'P 1'
#
loop_
_entity.id
_entity.type
_entity.pdbx_description
1 polymer ?
#
loop_
_entity_poly.entity_id
_entity_poly.type
_entity_poly.pdbx_seq_one_letter_code
_entity_poly.pdbx_strand_id
1 'polypeptide(L)'
;MAKKEKGGQNGGPITPPDFEKAQRIYKQDVMPAHKAQKQAMKEAGDAWKAIKKECRVHKGGYHKAQQVAEMEEAEQQAWLRSFKVGLEQNGVRLHADAVDMMQGVNAADLEVVPTGAADKIDMPVVN
;
A
#
# COMPACT_ATOMS: atom_id res chain seq x y z
N MET A 1 13.15 -13.92 -28.99
CA MET A 1 12.91 -14.20 -27.55
C MET A 1 12.40 -15.64 -27.43
N ALA A 2 13.22 -16.53 -26.87
CA ALA A 2 13.06 -17.98 -26.93
C ALA A 2 11.84 -18.49 -26.15
N LYS A 3 11.15 -19.48 -26.74
CA LYS A 3 10.05 -20.26 -26.15
C LYS A 3 10.65 -21.11 -25.01
N LYS A 4 10.21 -20.88 -23.76
CA LYS A 4 10.61 -21.74 -22.62
C LYS A 4 10.10 -23.16 -22.85
N GLU A 5 10.99 -24.08 -23.19
CA GLU A 5 10.74 -25.51 -23.13
C GLU A 5 10.56 -25.89 -21.66
N LYS A 6 9.38 -26.42 -21.31
CA LYS A 6 9.15 -27.02 -20.00
C LYS A 6 9.94 -28.31 -19.95
N GLY A 7 11.01 -28.33 -19.15
CA GLY A 7 11.84 -29.49 -18.92
C GLY A 7 11.01 -30.71 -18.54
N GLY A 8 11.33 -31.84 -19.18
CA GLY A 8 10.73 -33.14 -18.89
C GLY A 8 10.92 -33.50 -17.42
N GLN A 9 9.83 -33.83 -16.74
CA GLN A 9 9.87 -34.37 -15.39
C GLN A 9 10.41 -35.80 -15.45
N ASN A 10 11.49 -36.02 -14.70
CA ASN A 10 12.16 -37.31 -14.50
C ASN A 10 11.15 -38.38 -14.03
N GLY A 11 11.12 -39.51 -14.74
CA GLY A 11 10.22 -40.65 -14.51
C GLY A 11 10.54 -41.47 -13.25
N GLY A 12 10.38 -40.88 -12.06
CA GLY A 12 10.23 -41.63 -10.81
C GLY A 12 8.83 -42.24 -10.67
N PRO A 13 8.61 -43.21 -9.77
CA PRO A 13 7.29 -43.77 -9.50
C PRO A 13 6.31 -42.65 -9.14
N ILE A 14 5.26 -42.48 -9.96
CA ILE A 14 4.21 -41.51 -9.68
C ILE A 14 3.38 -42.08 -8.52
N THR A 15 3.52 -41.49 -7.34
CA THR A 15 2.64 -41.81 -6.21
C THR A 15 1.20 -41.47 -6.61
N PRO A 16 0.23 -42.39 -6.45
CA PRO A 16 -1.16 -42.09 -6.76
C PRO A 16 -1.65 -40.93 -5.87
N PRO A 17 -2.56 -40.07 -6.38
CA PRO A 17 -3.10 -38.97 -5.59
C PRO A 17 -3.79 -39.46 -4.30
N ASP A 18 -3.40 -38.88 -3.16
CA ASP A 18 -4.01 -39.15 -1.85
C ASP A 18 -5.15 -38.15 -1.58
N PHE A 19 -6.35 -38.53 -2.01
CA PHE A 19 -7.54 -37.67 -1.90
C PHE A 19 -8.03 -37.51 -0.45
N GLU A 20 -7.80 -38.51 0.41
CA GLU A 20 -8.23 -38.44 1.82
C GLU A 20 -7.40 -37.42 2.60
N LYS A 21 -6.07 -37.46 2.43
CA LYS A 21 -5.17 -36.48 3.03
C LYS A 21 -5.44 -35.09 2.48
N ALA A 22 -5.69 -34.95 1.18
CA ALA A 22 -6.08 -33.68 0.57
C ALA A 22 -7.38 -33.12 1.18
N GLN A 23 -8.40 -33.97 1.36
CA GLN A 23 -9.66 -33.55 1.97
C GLN A 23 -9.48 -33.16 3.44
N ARG A 24 -8.61 -33.87 4.18
CA ARG A 24 -8.29 -33.53 5.57
C ARG A 24 -7.61 -32.17 5.68
N ILE A 25 -6.55 -31.93 4.91
CA ILE A 25 -5.83 -30.64 4.85
C ILE A 25 -6.79 -29.52 4.45
N TYR A 26 -7.64 -29.75 3.45
CA TYR A 26 -8.60 -28.74 3.01
C TYR A 26 -9.58 -28.34 4.13
N LYS A 27 -10.12 -29.32 4.86
CA LYS A 27 -11.09 -29.06 5.94
C LYS A 27 -10.43 -28.48 7.19
N GLN A 28 -9.22 -28.93 7.54
CA GLN A 28 -8.52 -28.56 8.78
C GLN A 28 -7.71 -27.27 8.66
N ASP A 29 -7.09 -27.03 7.49
CA ASP A 29 -6.14 -25.93 7.33
C ASP A 29 -6.69 -24.85 6.39
N VAL A 30 -7.11 -25.25 5.18
CA VAL A 30 -7.49 -24.30 4.13
C VAL A 30 -8.80 -23.58 4.44
N MET A 31 -9.84 -24.34 4.82
CA MET A 31 -11.15 -23.77 5.13
C MET A 31 -11.11 -22.78 6.31
N PRO A 32 -10.49 -23.10 7.46
CA PRO A 32 -10.38 -22.15 8.58
C PRO A 32 -9.54 -20.93 8.22
N ALA A 33 -8.42 -21.10 7.52
CA ALA A 33 -7.60 -19.98 7.05
C ALA A 33 -8.39 -19.03 6.14
N HIS A 34 -9.19 -19.55 5.21
CA HIS A 34 -10.07 -18.74 4.38
C HIS A 34 -11.15 -18.02 5.18
N LYS A 35 -11.71 -18.64 6.22
CA LYS A 35 -12.68 -17.97 7.10
C LYS A 35 -12.03 -16.82 7.88
N ALA A 36 -10.86 -17.05 8.46
CA ALA A 36 -10.10 -16.02 9.17
C ALA A 36 -9.73 -14.86 8.25
N GLN A 37 -9.24 -15.15 7.04
CA GLN A 37 -8.95 -14.12 6.03
C GLN A 37 -10.18 -13.30 5.67
N LYS A 38 -11.33 -13.95 5.44
CA LYS A 38 -12.59 -13.25 5.14
C LYS A 38 -13.01 -12.31 6.27
N GLN A 39 -12.85 -12.74 7.52
CA GLN A 39 -13.15 -11.92 8.69
C GLN A 39 -12.20 -10.72 8.79
N ALA A 40 -10.89 -10.94 8.67
CA ALA A 40 -9.90 -9.87 8.69
C ALA A 40 -10.14 -8.83 7.57
N MET A 41 -10.48 -9.29 6.36
CA MET A 41 -10.82 -8.42 5.24
C MET A 41 -12.10 -7.61 5.49
N LYS A 42 -13.10 -8.20 6.17
CA LYS A 42 -14.31 -7.49 6.56
C LYS A 42 -14.01 -6.39 7.57
N GLU A 43 -13.26 -6.72 8.63
CA GLU A 43 -12.86 -5.77 9.68
C GLU A 43 -12.05 -4.60 9.13
N ALA A 44 -11.05 -4.88 8.29
CA ALA A 44 -10.30 -3.85 7.58
C ALA A 44 -11.21 -3.02 6.67
N GLY A 45 -12.16 -3.67 5.98
CA GLY A 45 -13.16 -3.00 5.15
C GLY A 45 -14.05 -2.04 5.93
N ASP A 46 -14.50 -2.43 7.13
CA ASP A 46 -15.34 -1.62 8.00
C ASP A 46 -14.55 -0.47 8.64
N ALA A 47 -13.30 -0.69 9.05
CA ALA A 47 -12.40 0.37 9.49
C ALA A 47 -12.16 1.42 8.39
N TRP A 48 -11.95 0.98 7.14
CA TRP A 48 -11.83 1.91 6.01
C TRP A 48 -13.11 2.69 5.74
N LYS A 49 -14.29 2.11 6.00
CA LYS A 49 -15.56 2.84 5.90
C LYS A 49 -15.68 3.89 7.00
N ALA A 50 -15.26 3.57 8.23
CA ALA A 50 -15.22 4.51 9.34
C ALA A 50 -14.29 5.69 9.01
N ILE A 51 -13.04 5.44 8.61
CA ILE A 51 -12.09 6.48 8.17
C ILE A 51 -12.69 7.39 7.09
N LYS A 52 -13.33 6.81 6.07
CA LYS A 52 -13.94 7.61 4.99
C LYS A 52 -15.11 8.47 5.48
N LYS A 53 -16.01 7.91 6.29
CA LYS A 53 -17.26 8.58 6.69
C LYS A 53 -17.06 9.56 7.84
N GLU A 54 -16.28 9.17 8.83
CA GLU A 54 -16.09 9.92 10.07
C GLU A 54 -14.97 10.95 9.93
N CYS A 55 -13.84 10.57 9.33
CA CYS A 55 -12.70 11.47 9.17
C CYS A 55 -12.73 12.28 7.87
N ARG A 56 -13.69 12.01 6.98
CA ARG A 56 -13.91 12.74 5.71
C ARG A 56 -12.68 12.78 4.77
N VAL A 57 -11.82 11.77 4.84
CA VAL A 57 -10.62 11.69 3.98
C VAL A 57 -10.87 10.86 2.71
N HIS A 58 -10.13 11.17 1.64
CA HIS A 58 -10.11 10.33 0.45
C HIS A 58 -9.32 9.03 0.70
N LYS A 59 -10.03 7.89 0.74
CA LYS A 59 -9.45 6.56 1.04
C LYS A 59 -8.19 6.25 0.24
N GLY A 60 -8.22 6.44 -1.09
CA GLY A 60 -7.10 6.09 -1.95
C GLY A 60 -5.86 6.95 -1.70
N GLY A 61 -6.07 8.25 -1.44
CA GLY A 61 -4.98 9.19 -1.15
C GLY A 61 -4.35 8.88 0.20
N TYR A 62 -5.17 8.71 1.24
CA TYR A 62 -4.68 8.40 2.58
C TYR A 62 -3.97 7.03 2.63
N HIS A 63 -4.53 6.01 2.00
CA HIS A 63 -3.87 4.69 1.93
C HIS A 63 -2.52 4.76 1.22
N LYS A 64 -2.43 5.52 0.11
CA LYS A 64 -1.14 5.72 -0.57
C LYS A 64 -0.12 6.42 0.31
N ALA A 65 -0.55 7.44 1.07
CA ALA A 65 0.33 8.13 2.02
C ALA A 65 0.86 7.19 3.11
N GLN A 66 0.03 6.30 3.68
CA GLN A 66 0.48 5.30 4.65
C GLN A 66 1.47 4.31 4.04
N GLN A 67 1.22 3.83 2.82
CA GLN A 67 2.15 2.95 2.12
C GLN A 67 3.53 3.60 1.90
N VAL A 68 3.57 4.91 1.61
CA VAL A 68 4.82 5.66 1.45
C VAL A 68 5.50 5.89 2.79
N ALA A 69 4.73 6.11 3.87
CA ALA A 69 5.27 6.27 5.22
C ALA A 69 5.98 5.01 5.75
N GLU A 70 5.57 3.82 5.28
CA GLU A 70 6.15 2.52 5.66
C GLU A 70 7.36 2.11 4.81
N MET A 71 7.72 2.88 3.77
CA MET A 71 8.89 2.59 2.93
C MET A 71 10.21 2.83 3.67
N GLU A 72 11.26 2.15 3.23
CA GLU A 72 12.63 2.47 3.64
C GLU A 72 13.00 3.90 3.19
N GLU A 73 13.83 4.60 3.96
CA GLU A 73 14.07 6.04 3.80
C GLU A 73 14.57 6.43 2.40
N ALA A 74 15.54 5.70 1.83
CA ALA A 74 16.06 6.01 0.51
C ALA A 74 15.00 5.77 -0.58
N GLU A 75 14.24 4.69 -0.49
CA GLU A 75 13.12 4.41 -1.39
C GLU A 75 12.02 5.47 -1.26
N GLN A 76 11.64 5.82 -0.04
CA GLN A 76 10.64 6.84 0.26
C GLN A 76 11.00 8.18 -0.38
N GLN A 77 12.25 8.63 -0.20
CA GLN A 77 12.72 9.89 -0.76
C GLN A 77 12.77 9.86 -2.31
N ALA A 78 13.17 8.74 -2.90
CA ALA A 78 13.13 8.58 -4.37
C ALA A 78 11.70 8.61 -4.91
N TRP A 79 10.76 7.97 -4.19
CA TRP A 79 9.34 7.96 -4.52
C TRP A 79 8.74 9.38 -4.44
N LEU A 80 8.97 10.09 -3.33
CA LEU A 80 8.44 11.43 -3.10
C LEU A 80 8.94 12.43 -4.15
N ARG A 81 10.23 12.40 -4.51
CA ARG A 81 10.80 13.25 -5.57
C ARG A 81 10.15 12.97 -6.93
N SER A 82 10.01 11.69 -7.29
CA SER A 82 9.42 11.29 -8.56
C SER A 82 7.94 11.69 -8.63
N PHE A 83 7.20 11.50 -7.53
CA PHE A 83 5.79 11.86 -7.44
C PHE A 83 5.58 13.37 -7.56
N LYS A 84 6.37 14.17 -6.83
CA LYS A 84 6.32 15.65 -6.89
C LYS A 84 6.55 16.15 -8.32
N VAL A 85 7.63 15.73 -8.96
CA VAL A 85 7.95 16.14 -10.34
C VAL A 85 6.85 15.69 -11.31
N GLY A 86 6.30 14.50 -11.12
CA GLY A 86 5.18 14.00 -11.92
C GLY A 86 3.93 14.88 -11.80
N LEU A 87 3.57 15.32 -10.60
CA LEU A 87 2.44 16.21 -10.38
C LEU A 87 2.66 17.57 -11.05
N GLU A 88 3.86 18.14 -10.94
CA GLU A 88 4.24 19.41 -11.58
C GLU A 88 4.15 19.32 -13.10
N GLN A 89 4.73 18.28 -13.70
CA GLN A 89 4.71 18.07 -15.16
C GLN A 89 3.29 17.90 -15.72
N ASN A 90 2.40 17.29 -14.94
CA ASN A 90 1.00 17.11 -15.33
C ASN A 90 0.11 18.31 -14.93
N GLY A 91 0.68 19.35 -14.32
CA GLY A 91 -0.07 20.53 -13.88
C GLY A 91 -1.10 20.25 -12.79
N VAL A 92 -0.93 19.17 -12.02
CA VAL A 92 -1.84 18.81 -10.93
C VAL A 92 -1.61 19.72 -9.73
N ARG A 93 -2.67 20.38 -9.27
CA ARG A 93 -2.62 21.34 -8.15
C ARG A 93 -3.74 21.07 -7.17
N LEU A 94 -3.50 21.39 -5.90
CA LEU A 94 -4.54 21.44 -4.88
C LEU A 94 -5.25 22.79 -5.00
N HIS A 95 -6.57 22.77 -4.98
CA HIS A 95 -7.38 23.98 -4.99
C HIS A 95 -8.04 24.13 -3.63
N ALA A 96 -8.15 25.37 -3.14
CA ALA A 96 -8.91 25.63 -1.93
C ALA A 96 -10.36 25.23 -2.15
N ASP A 97 -10.86 24.37 -1.28
CA ASP A 97 -12.27 24.02 -1.27
C ASP A 97 -13.07 25.00 -0.38
N ALA A 98 -14.38 24.79 -0.31
CA ALA A 98 -15.26 25.66 0.48
C ALA A 98 -14.92 25.67 1.97
N VAL A 99 -14.37 24.57 2.50
CA VAL A 99 -13.95 24.46 3.91
C VAL A 99 -12.66 25.25 4.12
N ASP A 100 -11.70 25.13 3.21
CA ASP A 100 -10.44 25.88 3.25
C ASP A 100 -10.69 27.40 3.22
N MET A 101 -11.58 27.84 2.33
CA MET A 101 -11.98 29.25 2.23
C MET A 101 -12.69 29.75 3.50
N MET A 102 -13.50 28.91 4.14
CA MET A 102 -14.15 29.26 5.42
C MET A 102 -13.15 29.33 6.59
N GLN A 103 -12.05 28.59 6.51
CA GLN A 103 -10.96 28.63 7.49
C GLN A 103 -9.93 29.72 7.20
N GLY A 104 -10.12 30.52 6.14
CA GLY A 104 -9.21 31.58 5.74
C GLY A 104 -7.90 31.09 5.13
N VAL A 105 -7.85 29.83 4.68
CA VAL A 105 -6.68 29.27 3.99
C VAL A 105 -6.60 29.91 2.60
N ASN A 106 -5.47 30.54 2.30
CA ASN A 106 -5.22 31.09 0.97
C ASN A 106 -4.95 29.94 -0.01
N ALA A 107 -5.62 29.94 -1.15
CA ALA A 107 -5.42 28.93 -2.19
C ALA A 107 -3.96 28.87 -2.70
N ALA A 108 -3.19 29.95 -2.52
CA ALA A 108 -1.77 30.00 -2.83
C ALA A 108 -0.87 29.21 -1.85
N ASP A 109 -1.37 28.94 -0.63
CA ASP A 109 -0.63 28.26 0.44
C ASP A 109 -0.85 26.72 0.42
N LEU A 110 -1.70 26.23 -0.48
CA LEU A 110 -2.01 24.80 -0.62
C LEU A 110 -0.95 24.11 -1.48
N GLU A 111 0.12 23.63 -0.83
CA GLU A 111 1.15 22.83 -1.48
C GLU A 111 0.69 21.35 -1.61
N VAL A 112 0.87 20.76 -2.79
CA VAL A 112 0.39 19.39 -3.10
C VAL A 112 1.15 18.31 -2.31
N VAL A 113 2.34 18.63 -1.80
CA VAL A 113 3.21 17.70 -1.07
C VAL A 113 3.75 18.43 0.17
N PRO A 114 3.67 17.84 1.38
CA PRO A 114 4.28 18.45 2.55
C PRO A 114 5.80 18.46 2.40
N THR A 115 6.38 19.60 2.07
CA THR A 115 7.82 19.82 2.27
C THR A 115 8.04 20.21 3.74
N GLY A 116 8.05 19.20 4.62
CA GLY A 116 8.53 19.39 5.99
C GLY A 116 10.05 19.34 6.03
N ALA A 117 10.69 20.14 6.89
CA ALA A 117 12.11 19.96 7.19
C ALA A 117 12.29 18.57 7.84
N ALA A 118 13.16 17.73 7.28
CA ALA A 118 13.59 16.51 7.95
C ALA A 118 14.23 16.88 9.30
N ASP A 119 13.80 16.24 10.38
CA ASP A 119 14.51 16.33 11.66
C ASP A 119 15.95 15.87 11.41
N LYS A 120 16.90 16.77 11.62
CA LYS A 120 18.33 16.46 11.49
C LYS A 120 18.70 15.49 12.61
N ILE A 121 18.80 14.21 12.30
CA ILE A 121 19.47 13.26 13.17
C ILE A 121 20.97 13.60 13.13
N ASP A 122 21.48 14.18 14.21
CA ASP A 122 22.89 14.47 14.38
C ASP A 122 23.62 13.14 14.60
N MET A 123 24.14 12.55 13.52
CA MET A 123 24.95 11.35 13.65
C MET A 123 26.34 11.74 14.15
N PRO A 124 26.83 11.16 15.26
CA PRO A 124 28.15 11.46 15.76
C PRO A 124 29.20 10.99 14.74
N VAL A 125 30.08 11.91 14.35
CA VAL A 125 31.25 11.61 13.53
C VAL A 125 32.14 10.67 14.33
N VAL A 126 32.24 9.42 13.87
CA VAL A 126 33.23 8.46 14.38
C VAL A 126 34.58 8.88 13.79
N ASN A 127 35.43 9.49 14.62
CA ASN A 127 36.85 9.69 14.34
C ASN A 127 37.61 8.38 14.54
#